data_AF-A0A5C5S5P1-F1
#
_entry.id   AF-A0A5C5S5P1-F1
#
_cell.length_a   1.000
_cell.length_b   1.000
_cell.length_c   1.000
_cell.angle_alpha   90.00
_cell.angle_beta   90.00
_cell.angle_gamma   90.00
#
_symmetry.space_group_name_H-M   'P 1'
#
loop_
_entity.id
_entity.type
_entity.pdbx_description
1 polymer ?
#
loop_
_entity_poly.entity_id
_entity_poly.type
_entity_poly.pdbx_seq_one_letter_code
_entity_poly.pdbx_strand_id
1 'polypeptide(L)'
;MSDPIALPTLFTTEPAPRRERSATADTAAGVALWIILLSAAFCTATFACLYAMAADGCPIDGPCAAADAAGRAIATQWAGVTAIVVATAVATGIQARRNRYWFYWPLAGIGLVALCTLVTVSMADAAMAL
;
A
#
# COMPACT_ATOMS: atom_id res chain seq x y z
N MET A 1 34.24 46.00 49.48
CA MET A 1 35.19 45.54 48.46
C MET A 1 34.83 44.11 48.14
N SER A 2 34.38 43.91 46.90
CA SER A 2 34.15 42.62 46.22
C SER A 2 32.89 41.84 46.60
N ASP A 3 31.90 42.04 45.72
CA ASP A 3 30.59 41.38 45.63
C ASP A 3 30.68 39.85 45.48
N PRO A 4 29.62 39.11 45.88
CA PRO A 4 29.52 37.68 45.59
C PRO A 4 29.46 37.46 44.07
N ILE A 5 30.40 36.66 43.57
CA ILE A 5 30.48 36.19 42.19
C ILE A 5 29.17 35.49 41.83
N ALA A 6 28.34 36.18 41.05
CA ALA A 6 27.19 35.60 40.39
C ALA A 6 27.70 34.58 39.35
N LEU A 7 27.47 33.28 39.60
CA LEU A 7 27.68 32.26 38.58
C LEU A 7 26.75 32.57 37.38
N PRO A 8 27.30 32.81 36.18
CA PRO A 8 26.48 33.05 35.01
C PRO A 8 25.86 31.74 34.55
N THR A 9 24.52 31.77 34.47
CA THR A 9 23.72 31.01 33.49
C THR A 9 24.09 29.54 33.39
N LEU A 10 23.57 28.79 34.36
CA LEU A 10 23.18 27.40 34.17
C LEU A 10 22.37 27.37 32.86
N PHE A 11 23.02 26.96 31.75
CA PHE A 11 22.35 26.66 30.50
C PHE A 11 21.35 25.56 30.83
N THR A 12 20.14 25.98 31.17
CA THR A 12 18.96 25.14 31.04
C THR A 12 18.88 24.88 29.54
N THR A 13 19.55 23.82 29.08
CA THR A 13 19.08 23.11 27.91
C THR A 13 17.70 22.61 28.29
N GLU A 14 16.71 23.48 28.11
CA GLU A 14 15.31 23.08 28.16
C GLU A 14 15.22 21.92 27.18
N PRO A 15 14.92 20.69 27.66
CA PRO A 15 14.90 19.54 26.78
C PRO A 15 13.89 19.88 25.70
N ALA A 16 14.38 19.99 24.44
CA ALA A 16 13.58 20.39 23.30
C ALA A 16 12.20 19.73 23.43
N PRO A 17 11.09 20.50 23.34
CA PRO A 17 9.77 20.01 23.71
C PRO A 17 9.59 18.67 23.02
N ARG A 18 9.54 17.60 23.82
CA ARG A 18 9.18 16.28 23.32
C ARG A 18 7.82 16.53 22.69
N ARG A 19 7.77 16.63 21.37
CA ARG A 19 6.51 16.59 20.63
C ARG A 19 5.88 15.31 21.11
N GLU A 20 4.90 15.44 22.00
CA GLU A 20 3.92 14.40 22.27
C GLU A 20 3.16 14.21 20.97
N ARG A 21 3.82 13.54 20.02
CA ARG A 21 3.18 12.99 18.86
C ARG A 21 2.22 11.97 19.44
N SER A 22 0.96 12.35 19.53
CA SER A 22 -0.02 11.59 20.27
C SER A 22 -0.09 10.19 19.66
N ALA A 23 0.17 9.17 20.47
CA ALA A 23 0.10 7.77 20.02
C ALA A 23 -1.26 7.47 19.35
N THR A 24 -2.29 8.20 19.73
CA THR A 24 -3.64 8.21 19.14
C THR A 24 -3.64 8.67 17.67
N ALA A 25 -2.92 9.75 17.32
CA ALA A 25 -2.87 10.25 15.94
C ALA A 25 -2.11 9.29 15.02
N ASP A 26 -1.01 8.71 15.50
CA ASP A 26 -0.24 7.73 14.72
C ASP A 26 -1.05 6.42 14.50
N THR A 27 -1.85 6.02 15.49
CA THR A 27 -2.77 4.87 15.38
C THR A 27 -3.90 5.16 14.39
N ALA A 28 -4.56 6.32 14.51
CA ALA A 28 -5.65 6.71 13.60
C ALA A 28 -5.16 6.81 12.15
N ALA A 29 -3.98 7.38 11.93
CA ALA A 29 -3.38 7.49 10.62
C ALA A 29 -2.99 6.10 10.04
N GLY A 30 -2.50 5.18 10.87
CA GLY A 30 -2.24 3.79 10.47
C GLY A 30 -3.50 3.03 10.08
N VAL A 31 -4.59 3.20 10.83
CA VAL A 31 -5.91 2.61 10.50
C VAL A 31 -6.45 3.19 9.20
N ALA A 32 -6.40 4.51 9.02
CA ALA A 32 -6.84 5.17 7.79
C ALA A 32 -6.07 4.65 6.56
N LEU A 33 -4.75 4.50 6.68
CA LEU A 33 -3.91 3.93 5.63
C LEU A 33 -4.26 2.48 5.28
N TRP A 34 -4.60 1.66 6.27
CA TRP A 34 -5.08 0.29 6.05
C TRP A 34 -6.43 0.26 5.34
N ILE A 35 -7.36 1.13 5.73
CA ILE A 35 -8.66 1.26 5.06
C ILE A 35 -8.47 1.66 3.59
N ILE A 36 -7.59 2.63 3.32
CA ILE A 36 -7.26 3.06 1.96
C ILE A 36 -6.62 1.92 1.14
N LEU A 37 -5.68 1.16 1.73
CA LEU A 37 -5.05 0.03 1.06
C LEU A 37 -6.06 -1.08 0.72
N LEU A 38 -6.93 -1.45 1.67
CA LEU A 38 -7.94 -2.49 1.46
C LEU A 38 -9.00 -2.07 0.44
N SER A 39 -9.46 -0.82 0.49
CA SER A 39 -10.40 -0.29 -0.50
C SER A 39 -9.78 -0.23 -1.89
N ALA A 40 -8.52 0.22 -2.03
CA ALA A 40 -7.81 0.19 -3.30
C ALA A 40 -7.61 -1.23 -3.83
N ALA A 41 -7.19 -2.17 -2.97
CA ALA A 41 -7.06 -3.58 -3.32
C ALA A 41 -8.40 -4.20 -3.78
N PHE A 42 -9.49 -3.90 -3.09
CA PHE A 42 -10.81 -4.38 -3.44
C PHE A 42 -11.31 -3.80 -4.77
N CYS A 43 -11.18 -2.48 -4.97
CA CYS A 43 -11.56 -1.84 -6.23
C CYS A 43 -10.76 -2.41 -7.42
N THR A 44 -9.45 -2.61 -7.26
CA THR A 44 -8.58 -3.14 -8.33
C THR A 44 -8.83 -4.62 -8.64
N ALA A 45 -9.18 -5.43 -7.64
CA ALA A 45 -9.59 -6.82 -7.84
C ALA A 45 -10.95 -6.92 -8.54
N THR A 46 -11.91 -6.07 -8.17
CA THR A 46 -13.23 -6.03 -8.82
C THR A 46 -13.15 -5.53 -10.25
N PHE A 47 -12.26 -4.56 -10.54
CA PHE A 47 -11.99 -4.11 -11.90
C PHE A 47 -11.50 -5.24 -12.82
N ALA A 48 -10.80 -6.24 -12.26
CA ALA A 48 -10.36 -7.40 -13.04
C ALA A 48 -11.53 -8.17 -13.65
N CYS A 49 -12.68 -8.20 -12.99
CA CYS A 49 -13.87 -8.88 -13.51
C CYS A 49 -14.38 -8.26 -14.82
N LEU A 50 -14.09 -6.97 -15.08
CA LEU A 50 -14.43 -6.34 -16.36
C LEU A 50 -13.63 -6.94 -17.53
N TYR A 51 -12.46 -7.53 -17.29
CA TYR A 51 -11.72 -8.24 -18.34
C TYR A 51 -12.49 -9.47 -18.85
N ALA A 52 -13.33 -10.10 -18.03
CA ALA A 52 -14.15 -11.22 -18.47
C ALA A 52 -15.23 -10.77 -19.47
N MET A 53 -15.82 -9.58 -19.27
CA MET A 53 -16.80 -9.00 -20.20
C MET A 53 -16.17 -8.67 -21.56
N ALA A 54 -14.87 -8.34 -21.59
CA ALA A 54 -14.15 -8.11 -22.85
C ALA A 54 -13.96 -9.42 -23.66
N ALA A 55 -14.02 -10.58 -23.00
CA ALA A 55 -13.84 -11.89 -23.64
C ALA A 55 -15.14 -12.49 -24.21
N ASP A 56 -16.32 -11.94 -23.88
CA ASP A 56 -17.64 -12.46 -24.33
C ASP A 56 -17.85 -12.35 -25.85
N GLY A 57 -17.02 -11.58 -26.57
CA GLY A 57 -17.10 -11.45 -28.03
C GLY A 57 -16.57 -12.65 -28.82
N CYS A 58 -16.06 -13.69 -28.16
CA CYS A 58 -15.39 -14.79 -28.84
C CYS A 58 -16.30 -15.94 -29.27
N PRO A 59 -16.04 -16.56 -30.44
CA PRO A 59 -16.79 -17.71 -30.90
C PRO A 59 -16.57 -18.92 -30.00
N ILE A 60 -17.66 -19.61 -29.66
CA ILE A 60 -17.72 -20.78 -28.75
C ILE A 60 -16.79 -21.93 -29.20
N ASP A 61 -16.51 -22.03 -30.51
CA ASP A 61 -15.83 -23.17 -31.12
C ASP A 61 -14.42 -22.88 -31.68
N GLY A 62 -13.75 -21.79 -31.26
CA GLY A 62 -12.41 -21.41 -31.74
C GLY A 62 -11.43 -21.00 -30.64
N PRO A 63 -10.10 -21.05 -30.88
CA PRO A 63 -9.12 -20.57 -29.92
C PRO A 63 -9.25 -19.06 -29.75
N CYS A 64 -9.89 -18.64 -28.65
CA CYS A 64 -9.99 -17.25 -28.29
C CYS A 64 -8.77 -16.82 -27.49
N ALA A 65 -7.72 -16.38 -28.18
CA ALA A 65 -6.51 -15.85 -27.55
C ALA A 65 -6.84 -14.70 -26.57
N ALA A 66 -7.90 -13.92 -26.84
CA ALA A 66 -8.39 -12.86 -25.97
C ALA A 66 -8.98 -13.38 -24.64
N ALA A 67 -9.70 -14.51 -24.64
CA ALA A 67 -10.28 -15.10 -23.43
C ALA A 67 -9.20 -15.73 -22.54
N ASP A 68 -8.22 -16.42 -23.13
CA ASP A 68 -7.08 -16.96 -22.39
C ASP A 68 -6.22 -15.83 -21.79
N ALA A 69 -6.01 -14.75 -22.53
CA ALA A 69 -5.30 -13.58 -22.05
C ALA A 69 -6.06 -12.87 -20.92
N ALA A 70 -7.39 -12.71 -21.04
CA ALA A 70 -8.24 -12.13 -20.00
C ALA A 70 -8.23 -12.99 -18.73
N GLY A 71 -8.37 -14.32 -18.86
CA GLY A 71 -8.31 -15.25 -17.73
C GLY A 71 -6.96 -15.18 -17.00
N ARG A 72 -5.86 -15.11 -17.74
CA ARG A 72 -4.52 -14.92 -17.17
C ARG A 72 -4.39 -13.58 -16.46
N ALA A 73 -4.86 -12.49 -17.06
CA ALA A 73 -4.82 -11.15 -16.48
C ALA A 73 -5.59 -11.09 -15.14
N ILE A 74 -6.79 -11.68 -15.09
CA ILE A 74 -7.60 -11.81 -13.87
C ILE A 74 -6.83 -12.58 -12.80
N ALA A 75 -6.29 -13.75 -13.14
CA ALA A 75 -5.56 -14.59 -12.19
C ALA A 75 -4.32 -13.85 -11.64
N THR A 76 -3.55 -13.16 -12.49
CA THR A 76 -2.40 -12.37 -12.05
C THR A 76 -2.78 -11.19 -11.17
N GLN A 77 -3.90 -10.50 -11.46
CA GLN A 77 -4.37 -9.38 -10.65
C GLN A 77 -4.77 -9.87 -9.24
N TRP A 78 -5.55 -10.96 -9.15
CA TRP A 78 -5.96 -11.54 -7.87
C TRP A 78 -4.79 -12.08 -7.07
N ALA A 79 -3.89 -12.83 -7.71
CA ALA A 79 -2.70 -13.37 -7.05
C ALA A 79 -1.76 -12.24 -6.58
N GLY A 80 -1.53 -11.23 -7.43
CA GLY A 80 -0.69 -10.08 -7.15
C GLY A 80 -1.23 -9.25 -5.99
N VAL A 81 -2.50 -8.84 -6.05
CA VAL A 81 -3.14 -8.05 -4.98
C VAL A 81 -3.15 -8.83 -3.67
N THR A 82 -3.49 -10.11 -3.68
CA THR A 82 -3.48 -10.95 -2.47
C THR A 82 -2.07 -11.05 -1.88
N ALA A 83 -1.06 -11.29 -2.71
CA ALA A 83 0.33 -11.36 -2.27
C ALA A 83 0.81 -10.03 -1.66
N ILE A 84 0.45 -8.89 -2.26
CA ILE A 84 0.81 -7.55 -1.76
C ILE A 84 0.15 -7.29 -0.41
N VAL A 85 -1.15 -7.56 -0.27
CA VAL A 85 -1.89 -7.36 0.98
C VAL A 85 -1.30 -8.24 2.09
N VAL A 86 -1.04 -9.51 1.81
CA VAL A 86 -0.45 -10.45 2.78
C VAL A 86 0.97 -10.03 3.16
N ALA A 87 1.81 -9.69 2.19
CA ALA A 87 3.18 -9.23 2.47
C ALA A 87 3.19 -7.95 3.32
N THR A 88 2.29 -7.00 3.02
CA THR A 88 2.15 -5.75 3.79
C THR A 88 1.64 -6.03 5.21
N ALA A 89 0.70 -6.96 5.38
CA ALA A 89 0.23 -7.42 6.70
C ALA A 89 1.35 -8.06 7.52
N VAL A 90 2.12 -8.97 6.92
CA VAL A 90 3.24 -9.65 7.57
C VAL A 90 4.34 -8.67 7.96
N ALA A 91 4.73 -7.76 7.05
CA ALA A 91 5.72 -6.72 7.35
C ALA A 91 5.28 -5.83 8.51
N THR A 92 4.00 -5.42 8.51
CA THR A 92 3.41 -4.62 9.60
C THR A 92 3.44 -5.40 10.92
N GLY A 93 3.05 -6.68 10.92
CA GLY A 93 3.05 -7.53 12.12
C GLY A 93 4.45 -7.80 12.69
N ILE A 94 5.44 -8.04 11.82
CA ILE A 94 6.85 -8.23 12.24
C ILE A 94 7.39 -6.94 12.87
N GLN A 95 7.06 -5.78 12.31
CA GLN A 95 7.53 -4.50 12.87
C GLN A 95 6.80 -4.09 14.14
N ALA A 96 5.51 -4.41 14.24
CA ALA A 96 4.77 -4.28 15.48
C ALA A 96 5.45 -5.05 16.62
N ARG A 97 5.91 -6.29 16.34
CA ARG A 97 6.69 -7.08 17.31
C ARG A 97 8.07 -6.50 17.63
N ARG A 98 8.68 -5.76 16.71
CA ARG A 98 10.00 -5.13 16.90
C ARG A 98 9.94 -3.73 17.53
N ASN A 99 8.76 -3.26 17.90
CA ASN A 99 8.51 -1.93 18.48
C ASN A 99 9.07 -0.77 17.63
N ARG A 100 9.24 -0.99 16.32
CA ARG A 100 9.68 0.00 15.33
C ARG A 100 8.55 0.20 14.34
N TYR A 101 7.56 0.99 14.73
CA TYR A 101 6.44 1.36 13.87
C TYR A 101 6.90 2.45 12.89
N TRP A 102 7.35 2.04 11.71
CA TRP A 102 7.63 2.96 10.61
C TRP A 102 6.37 3.11 9.77
N PHE A 103 5.79 4.31 9.80
CA PHE A 103 4.58 4.71 9.07
C PHE A 103 4.66 4.53 7.53
N TYR A 104 5.85 4.24 7.00
CA TYR A 104 6.12 4.09 5.57
C TYR A 104 5.63 2.78 4.93
N TRP A 105 5.34 1.73 5.69
CA TRP A 105 4.96 0.42 5.13
C TRP A 105 3.62 0.38 4.37
N PRO A 106 2.51 0.92 4.90
CA PRO A 106 1.28 0.97 4.14
C PRO A 106 1.38 1.89 2.91
N LEU A 107 2.21 2.95 2.96
CA LEU A 107 2.55 3.75 1.77
C LEU A 107 3.25 2.92 0.70
N ALA A 108 4.22 2.09 1.08
CA ALA A 108 4.87 1.16 0.16
C ALA A 108 3.87 0.14 -0.41
N GLY A 109 2.94 -0.36 0.41
CA GLY A 109 1.86 -1.24 -0.04
C GLY A 109 0.95 -0.59 -1.08
N ILE A 110 0.52 0.67 -0.86
CA ILE A 110 -0.29 1.43 -1.82
C ILE A 110 0.46 1.62 -3.14
N GLY A 111 1.74 2.00 -3.08
CA GLY A 111 2.57 2.13 -4.28
C GLY A 111 2.70 0.82 -5.06
N LEU A 112 2.81 -0.30 -4.35
CA LEU A 112 2.90 -1.62 -4.96
C LEU A 112 1.58 -2.07 -5.60
N VAL A 113 0.43 -1.78 -4.96
CA VAL A 113 -0.90 -2.02 -5.55
C VAL A 113 -1.09 -1.19 -6.82
N ALA A 114 -0.70 0.08 -6.80
CA ALA A 114 -0.77 0.94 -7.98
C ALA A 114 0.10 0.39 -9.12
N LEU A 115 1.33 -0.03 -8.82
CA LEU A 115 2.24 -0.62 -9.81
C LEU A 115 1.68 -1.93 -10.38
N CYS A 116 1.12 -2.81 -9.53
CA CYS A 116 0.47 -4.04 -9.96
C CYS A 116 -0.70 -3.76 -10.92
N THR A 117 -1.48 -2.72 -10.62
CA THR A 117 -2.62 -2.29 -11.46
C THR A 117 -2.16 -1.77 -12.82
N LEU A 118 -1.08 -1.00 -12.88
CA LEU A 118 -0.53 -0.52 -14.16
C LEU A 118 -0.06 -1.68 -15.04
N VAL A 119 0.59 -2.69 -14.43
CA VAL A 119 1.05 -3.88 -15.16
C VAL A 119 -0.13 -4.64 -15.75
N THR A 120 -1.17 -4.90 -14.97
CA THR A 120 -2.34 -5.67 -15.47
C THR A 120 -3.15 -4.91 -16.51
N VAL A 121 -3.30 -3.58 -16.37
CA VAL A 121 -3.91 -2.74 -17.42
C VAL A 121 -3.10 -2.83 -18.71
N SER A 122 -1.77 -2.75 -18.64
CA SER A 122 -0.93 -2.85 -19.85
C SER A 122 -1.01 -4.22 -20.53
N MET A 123 -1.18 -5.30 -19.76
CA MET A 123 -1.38 -6.64 -20.30
C MET A 123 -2.76 -6.78 -20.97
N ALA A 124 -3.80 -6.20 -20.38
CA ALA A 124 -5.13 -6.20 -20.96
C ALA A 124 -5.18 -5.40 -22.27
N ASP A 125 -4.55 -4.22 -22.32
CA ASP A 125 -4.46 -3.39 -23.53
C ASP A 125 -3.71 -4.13 -24.65
N ALA A 126 -2.58 -4.75 -24.34
CA ALA A 126 -1.82 -5.57 -25.30
C ALA A 126 -2.63 -6.77 -25.81
N ALA A 127 -3.51 -7.36 -24.98
CA ALA A 127 -4.37 -8.47 -25.38
C ALA A 127 -5.52 -8.05 -26.30
N MET A 128 -6.04 -6.82 -26.15
CA MET A 128 -7.09 -6.27 -27.03
C MET A 128 -6.56 -5.75 -28.36
N ALA A 129 -5.26 -5.48 -28.44
CA ALA A 129 -4.59 -5.04 -29.67
C ALA A 129 -4.19 -6.19 -30.62
N LEU A 130 -4.39 -7.45 -30.21
CA LEU A 130 -4.15 -8.68 -30.99
C LEU A 130 -5.44 -9.18 -31.64
#